data_AF-A0A8J4X431-F1
#
_entry.id   AF-A0A8J4X431-F1
#
_cell.length_a   1.000
_cell.length_b   1.000
_cell.length_c   1.000
_cell.angle_alpha   90.00
_cell.angle_beta   90.00
_cell.angle_gamma   90.00
#
_symmetry.space_group_name_H-M   'P 1'
#
loop_
_entity.id
_entity.type
_entity.pdbx_description
1 polymer ?
#
loop_
_entity_poly.entity_id
_entity_poly.type
_entity_poly.pdbx_seq_one_letter_code
_entity_poly.pdbx_strand_id
1 'polypeptide(L)'
;MPTEKKPEYSPGLAGVIAGETAICWVDPNAGLMYRGYDIHEMAQKASFEEVAYLLLNGELPNGKQLAEFTQQIAAERALPGQVMEMLRLLPSKTHPMDMLRTGVSMLSALIRT
;
A
#
# COMPACT_ATOMS: atom_id res chain seq x y z
N MET A 1 -40.46 -25.38 -1.10
CA MET A 1 -39.09 -25.20 -0.56
C MET A 1 -38.50 -24.02 -1.28
N PRO A 2 -38.06 -22.95 -0.60
CA PRO A 2 -37.36 -21.86 -1.26
C PRO A 2 -36.08 -22.43 -1.88
N THR A 3 -35.96 -22.34 -3.18
CA THR A 3 -34.76 -22.76 -3.92
C THR A 3 -33.64 -21.79 -3.58
N GLU A 4 -32.74 -22.20 -2.69
CA GLU A 4 -31.55 -21.45 -2.34
C GLU A 4 -30.68 -21.31 -3.60
N LYS A 5 -30.55 -20.07 -4.09
CA LYS A 5 -29.82 -19.77 -5.32
C LYS A 5 -28.33 -19.87 -5.02
N LYS A 6 -27.71 -20.98 -5.44
CA LYS A 6 -26.26 -21.19 -5.30
C LYS A 6 -25.51 -20.01 -5.96
N PRO A 7 -24.49 -19.42 -5.28
CA PRO A 7 -23.73 -18.34 -5.87
C PRO A 7 -23.08 -18.80 -7.18
N GLU A 8 -23.15 -17.94 -8.19
CA GLU A 8 -22.59 -18.20 -9.51
C GLU A 8 -21.06 -18.26 -9.41
N TYR A 9 -20.45 -19.26 -10.04
CA TYR A 9 -19.00 -19.41 -10.04
C TYR A 9 -18.36 -18.29 -10.86
N SER A 10 -17.58 -17.42 -10.21
CA SER A 10 -16.91 -16.28 -10.84
C SER A 10 -15.38 -16.43 -10.77
N PRO A 11 -14.72 -17.00 -11.81
CA PRO A 11 -13.27 -17.05 -11.87
C PRO A 11 -12.71 -15.63 -11.97
N GLY A 12 -11.78 -15.26 -11.08
CA GLY A 12 -11.21 -13.92 -11.01
C GLY A 12 -12.04 -12.89 -10.21
N LEU A 13 -13.12 -13.34 -9.54
CA LEU A 13 -13.93 -12.53 -8.61
C LEU A 13 -14.67 -11.33 -9.24
N ALA A 14 -14.88 -11.34 -10.56
CA ALA A 14 -15.68 -10.31 -11.22
C ALA A 14 -17.12 -10.31 -10.65
N GLY A 15 -17.59 -9.14 -10.19
CA GLY A 15 -18.91 -8.98 -9.58
C GLY A 15 -19.05 -9.52 -8.16
N VAL A 16 -17.97 -10.03 -7.54
CA VAL A 16 -17.99 -10.55 -6.17
C VAL A 16 -17.50 -9.49 -5.20
N ILE A 17 -18.33 -9.16 -4.20
CA ILE A 17 -17.93 -8.31 -3.08
C ILE A 17 -17.03 -9.12 -2.15
N ALA A 18 -15.72 -8.88 -2.20
CA ALA A 18 -14.72 -9.62 -1.41
C ALA A 18 -14.59 -9.10 0.04
N GLY A 19 -15.04 -7.87 0.32
CA GLY A 19 -14.98 -7.27 1.64
C GLY A 19 -15.45 -5.81 1.63
N GLU A 20 -15.50 -5.21 2.83
CA GLU A 20 -15.83 -3.81 3.04
C GLU A 20 -14.55 -2.99 3.26
N THR A 21 -14.52 -1.75 2.77
CA THR A 21 -13.38 -0.85 2.94
C THR A 21 -13.83 0.59 3.07
N ALA A 22 -13.12 1.34 3.92
CA ALA A 22 -13.26 2.78 4.06
C ALA A 22 -12.04 3.54 3.47
N ILE A 23 -11.15 2.85 2.73
CA ILE A 23 -9.87 3.41 2.29
C ILE A 23 -10.01 4.17 0.97
N CYS A 24 -10.55 3.53 -0.06
CA CYS A 24 -10.69 4.12 -1.38
C CYS A 24 -12.09 3.85 -1.93
N TRP A 25 -12.62 4.80 -2.69
CA TRP A 25 -13.81 4.62 -3.51
C TRP A 25 -13.43 4.81 -4.98
N VAL A 26 -13.81 3.85 -5.82
CA VAL A 26 -13.49 3.85 -7.25
C VAL A 26 -14.80 3.76 -8.01
N ASP A 27 -15.08 4.76 -8.83
CA ASP A 27 -16.26 4.80 -9.69
C ASP A 27 -15.86 5.12 -11.13
N PRO A 28 -16.35 4.38 -12.13
CA PRO A 28 -16.02 4.62 -13.53
C PRO A 28 -16.38 6.03 -14.04
N ASN A 29 -17.38 6.69 -13.43
CA ASN A 29 -17.87 8.00 -13.82
C ASN A 29 -17.36 9.12 -12.90
N ALA A 30 -17.20 8.83 -11.60
CA ALA A 30 -16.80 9.82 -10.60
C ALA A 30 -15.31 9.76 -10.21
N GLY A 31 -14.55 8.81 -10.73
CA GLY A 31 -13.10 8.72 -10.55
C GLY A 31 -12.67 7.98 -9.28
N LEU A 32 -11.52 8.37 -8.72
CA LEU A 32 -10.89 7.73 -7.57
C LEU A 32 -10.79 8.71 -6.40
N MET A 33 -11.29 8.28 -5.24
CA MET A 33 -11.21 9.03 -3.99
C MET A 33 -10.44 8.25 -2.93
N TYR A 34 -9.58 8.93 -2.19
CA TYR A 34 -8.86 8.40 -1.02
C TYR A 34 -9.48 8.97 0.25
N ARG A 35 -10.07 8.13 1.10
CA ARG A 35 -10.75 8.54 2.35
C ARG A 35 -11.75 9.71 2.14
N GLY A 36 -12.38 9.78 0.97
CA GLY A 36 -13.32 10.86 0.59
C GLY A 36 -12.68 12.09 -0.07
N TYR A 37 -11.36 12.13 -0.24
CA TYR A 37 -10.65 13.19 -0.96
C TYR A 37 -10.41 12.80 -2.42
N ASP A 38 -10.65 13.72 -3.35
CA ASP A 38 -10.40 13.50 -4.78
C ASP A 38 -8.91 13.34 -5.08
N ILE A 39 -8.54 12.31 -5.86
CA ILE A 39 -7.12 12.02 -6.14
C ILE A 39 -6.42 13.15 -6.89
N HIS A 40 -7.11 13.87 -7.77
CA HIS A 40 -6.50 14.96 -8.53
C HIS A 40 -6.20 16.16 -7.64
N GLU A 41 -7.08 16.46 -6.69
CA GLU A 41 -6.81 17.46 -5.66
C GLU A 41 -5.60 17.07 -4.81
N MET A 42 -5.57 15.83 -4.33
CA MET A 42 -4.48 15.33 -3.50
C MET A 42 -3.15 15.35 -4.26
N ALA A 43 -3.13 14.96 -5.54
CA ALA A 43 -1.92 14.99 -6.36
C ALA A 43 -1.35 16.40 -6.60
N GLN A 44 -2.19 17.44 -6.54
CA GLN A 44 -1.77 18.83 -6.73
C GLN A 44 -1.38 19.53 -5.43
N LYS A 45 -2.01 19.16 -4.31
CA LYS A 45 -1.93 19.92 -3.05
C LYS A 45 -1.24 19.19 -1.92
N ALA A 46 -1.21 17.86 -1.93
CA ALA A 46 -0.66 17.06 -0.84
C ALA A 46 0.69 16.44 -1.21
N SER A 47 1.55 16.32 -0.22
CA SER A 47 2.78 15.54 -0.27
C SER A 47 2.49 14.03 -0.19
N PHE A 48 3.49 13.22 -0.54
CA PHE A 48 3.40 11.76 -0.40
C PHE A 48 3.16 11.37 1.05
N GLU A 49 3.85 12.00 1.99
CA GLU A 49 3.73 11.75 3.43
C GLU A 49 2.32 12.06 3.95
N GLU A 50 1.68 13.16 3.49
CA GLU A 50 0.29 13.46 3.85
C GLU A 50 -0.69 12.41 3.33
N VAL A 51 -0.53 11.97 2.08
CA VAL A 51 -1.37 10.91 1.49
C VAL A 51 -1.16 9.57 2.21
N ALA A 52 0.10 9.21 2.49
CA ALA A 52 0.42 7.99 3.21
C ALA A 52 -0.17 8.00 4.63
N TYR A 53 -0.06 9.14 5.33
CA TYR A 53 -0.67 9.32 6.64
C TYR A 53 -2.20 9.19 6.56
N LEU A 54 -2.84 9.83 5.59
CA LEU A 54 -4.28 9.74 5.37
C LEU A 54 -4.75 8.29 5.16
N LEU A 55 -4.06 7.53 4.31
CA LEU A 55 -4.46 6.16 4.01
C LEU A 55 -4.34 5.25 5.23
N LEU A 56 -3.27 5.40 6.01
CA LEU A 56 -2.99 4.61 7.20
C LEU A 56 -3.87 4.99 8.40
N ASN A 57 -4.10 6.29 8.62
CA ASN A 57 -4.77 6.80 9.84
C ASN A 57 -6.22 7.23 9.62
N GLY A 58 -6.66 7.39 8.37
CA GLY A 58 -8.03 7.74 8.01
C GLY A 58 -8.30 9.24 7.86
N GLU A 59 -7.43 10.10 8.38
CA GLU A 59 -7.57 11.57 8.34
C GLU A 59 -6.26 12.24 7.94
N LEU A 60 -6.33 13.46 7.39
CA LEU A 60 -5.14 14.26 7.06
C LEU A 60 -4.39 14.67 8.34
N PRO A 61 -3.04 14.64 8.32
CA PRO A 61 -2.27 15.04 9.49
C PRO A 61 -2.34 16.55 9.70
N ASN A 62 -2.31 16.98 10.97
CA ASN A 62 -1.92 18.35 11.29
C ASN A 62 -0.40 18.54 11.16
N GLY A 63 0.07 19.79 11.22
CA GLY A 63 1.50 20.09 11.02
C GLY A 63 2.46 19.38 11.96
N LYS A 64 2.05 19.12 13.21
CA LYS A 64 2.87 18.35 14.17
C LYS A 64 2.91 16.86 13.79
N GLN A 65 1.75 16.27 13.50
CA GLN A 65 1.65 14.87 13.07
C GLN A 65 2.45 14.61 11.79
N LEU A 66 2.38 15.53 10.82
CA LEU A 66 3.13 15.42 9.57
C LEU A 66 4.64 15.45 9.82
N ALA A 67 5.12 16.36 10.67
CA ALA A 67 6.54 16.44 11.03
C ALA A 67 7.02 15.16 11.72
N GLU A 68 6.26 14.66 12.69
CA GLU A 68 6.56 13.42 13.42
C GLU A 68 6.58 12.21 12.45
N PHE A 69 5.56 12.08 11.60
CA PHE A 69 5.47 10.98 10.64
C PHE A 69 6.58 11.01 9.59
N THR A 70 6.93 12.20 9.09
CA THR A 70 8.03 12.38 8.14
C THR A 70 9.37 11.98 8.78
N GLN A 71 9.59 12.37 10.05
CA GLN A 71 10.79 11.98 10.79
C GLN A 71 10.85 10.47 11.02
N GLN A 72 9.73 9.83 11.36
CA GLN A 72 9.65 8.38 11.52
C GLN A 72 10.00 7.66 10.22
N ILE A 73 9.39 8.04 9.09
CA ILE A 73 9.70 7.46 7.78
C ILE A 73 11.19 7.65 7.46
N ALA A 74 11.73 8.83 7.70
CA ALA A 74 13.14 9.12 7.43
C ALA A 74 14.10 8.26 8.26
N ALA A 75 13.77 7.99 9.51
CA ALA A 75 14.55 7.12 10.40
C ALA A 75 14.56 5.66 9.92
N GLU A 76 13.46 5.17 9.33
CA GLU A 76 13.31 3.80 8.86
C GLU A 76 13.82 3.56 7.42
N ARG A 77 14.49 4.53 6.79
CA ARG A 77 15.04 4.38 5.42
C ARG A 77 16.25 3.46 5.33
N ALA A 78 16.97 3.28 6.43
CA ALA A 78 18.18 2.47 6.45
C ALA A 78 17.83 0.97 6.38
N LEU A 79 18.43 0.25 5.44
CA LEU A 79 18.27 -1.19 5.34
C LEU A 79 19.33 -1.91 6.18
N PRO A 80 18.98 -3.03 6.87
CA PRO A 80 19.96 -3.87 7.53
C PRO A 80 21.05 -4.34 6.57
N GLY A 81 22.30 -4.38 7.03
CA GLY A 81 23.46 -4.75 6.19
C GLY A 81 23.30 -6.12 5.52
N GLN A 82 22.69 -7.08 6.21
CA GLN A 82 22.41 -8.42 5.69
C GLN A 82 21.47 -8.41 4.47
N VAL A 83 20.49 -7.49 4.44
CA VAL A 83 19.59 -7.34 3.28
C VAL A 83 20.38 -6.81 2.08
N MET A 84 21.23 -5.80 2.30
CA MET A 84 22.06 -5.20 1.25
C MET A 84 23.08 -6.19 0.68
N GLU A 85 23.71 -7.00 1.53
CA GLU A 85 24.63 -8.06 1.11
C GLU A 85 23.92 -9.09 0.23
N MET A 86 22.74 -9.56 0.64
CA MET A 86 21.98 -10.52 -0.14
C MET A 86 21.56 -9.95 -1.51
N LEU A 87 21.08 -8.71 -1.56
CA LEU A 87 20.71 -8.06 -2.82
C LEU A 87 21.90 -7.93 -3.78
N ARG A 88 23.13 -7.78 -3.26
CA ARG A 88 24.36 -7.74 -4.06
C ARG A 88 24.80 -9.11 -4.60
N LEU A 89 24.32 -10.22 -4.01
CA LEU A 89 24.58 -11.57 -4.51
C LEU A 89 23.70 -11.93 -5.71
N LEU A 90 22.60 -11.20 -5.93
CA LEU A 90 21.73 -11.44 -7.08
C LEU A 90 22.47 -11.12 -8.39
N PRO A 91 22.29 -11.94 -9.45
CA PRO A 91 22.83 -11.62 -10.77
C PRO A 91 22.45 -10.20 -11.21
N SER A 92 23.35 -9.48 -11.87
CA SER A 92 23.10 -8.12 -12.35
C SER A 92 21.96 -7.98 -13.37
N LYS A 93 21.57 -9.11 -13.98
CA LYS A 93 20.45 -9.21 -14.93
C LYS A 93 19.12 -9.61 -14.26
N THR A 94 19.10 -9.78 -12.94
CA THR A 94 17.87 -10.11 -12.20
C THR A 94 16.83 -9.02 -12.42
N HIS A 95 15.59 -9.42 -12.68
CA HIS A 95 14.51 -8.46 -12.90
C HIS A 95 14.23 -7.67 -11.59
N PRO A 96 14.02 -6.34 -11.63
CA PRO A 96 13.82 -5.53 -10.43
C PRO A 96 12.71 -6.03 -9.50
N MET A 97 11.64 -6.60 -10.04
CA MET A 97 10.56 -7.17 -9.23
C MET A 97 10.98 -8.43 -8.45
N ASP A 98 11.86 -9.26 -9.01
CA ASP A 98 12.41 -10.41 -8.29
C ASP A 98 13.36 -9.94 -7.18
N MET A 99 14.15 -8.90 -7.44
CA MET A 99 14.98 -8.26 -6.42
C MET A 99 14.12 -7.68 -5.29
N LEU A 100 13.07 -6.93 -5.62
CA LEU A 100 12.16 -6.32 -4.65
C LEU A 100 11.48 -7.38 -3.77
N ARG A 101 10.88 -8.41 -4.39
CA ARG A 101 10.23 -9.52 -3.66
C ARG A 101 11.22 -10.18 -2.70
N THR A 102 12.41 -10.51 -3.18
CA THR A 102 13.42 -11.22 -2.38
C THR A 102 13.94 -10.33 -1.25
N GLY A 103 14.19 -9.05 -1.51
CA GLY A 103 14.57 -8.06 -0.50
C GLY A 103 13.54 -7.90 0.60
N VAL A 104 12.26 -7.73 0.25
CA VAL A 104 11.16 -7.62 1.23
C VAL A 104 11.00 -8.91 2.04
N SER A 105 11.15 -10.08 1.42
CA SER A 105 11.11 -11.37 2.12
C SER A 105 12.24 -11.49 3.16
N MET A 106 13.46 -11.07 2.79
CA MET A 106 14.61 -11.09 3.71
C MET A 106 14.43 -10.08 4.85
N LEU A 107 13.94 -8.88 4.54
CA LEU A 107 13.66 -7.84 5.53
C LEU A 107 12.68 -8.34 6.59
N SER A 108 11.60 -9.02 6.18
CA SER A 108 10.62 -9.62 7.09
C SER A 108 11.22 -10.66 8.04
N ALA A 109 12.18 -11.46 7.56
CA ALA A 109 12.86 -12.47 8.38
C ALA A 109 13.77 -11.85 9.46
N LEU A 110 14.29 -10.64 9.23
CA LEU A 110 15.20 -9.95 10.15
C LEU A 110 14.49 -9.02 11.14
N ILE A 111 13.37 -8.40 10.75
CA ILE A 111 12.63 -7.44 11.59
C ILE A 111 11.72 -8.15 12.62
N ARG A 112 11.37 -9.43 12.40
CA ARG A 112 10.47 -10.19 13.29
C ARG A 112 11.14 -10.80 14.53
N THR A 113 12.38 -10.45 14.84
CA THR A 113 13.11 -10.83 16.07
C THR A 113 13.49 -9.60 16.85
#